data_AF-A0A3G8JTX0-F1
#
_entry.id   AF-A0A3G8JTX0-F1
#
_cell.length_a   1.000
_cell.length_b   1.000
_cell.length_c   1.000
_cell.angle_alpha   90.00
_cell.angle_beta   90.00
_cell.angle_gamma   90.00
#
_symmetry.space_group_name_H-M   'P 1'
#
loop_
_entity.id
_entity.type
_entity.pdbx_description
1 polymer ?
#
loop_
_entity_poly.entity_id
_entity_poly.type
_entity_poly.pdbx_seq_one_letter_code
_entity_poly.pdbx_strand_id
1 'polypeptide(L)'
;MSTPTSSPVAGGRSDAAAGAGPSPRFDAPGFDTPDFDTPGFDTTDAWVLNPKVALRPEPFGALLYHFGTRKLSFLKNLTVVGIVNSLGDHPTAEHALSAAGIGAPERPLYLQALGALADSGMIVRRADA
;
A
#
# COMPACT_ATOMS: atom_id res chain seq x y z
N MET A 1 48.41 17.36 -31.50
CA MET A 1 47.16 17.38 -32.30
C MET A 1 45.99 17.37 -31.33
N SER A 2 44.89 18.05 -31.73
CA SER A 2 43.57 18.13 -31.08
C SER A 2 43.28 19.35 -30.19
N THR A 3 42.79 20.41 -30.83
CA THR A 3 41.59 21.19 -30.44
C THR A 3 40.34 20.49 -31.07
N PRO A 4 39.06 20.85 -30.80
CA PRO A 4 38.58 22.13 -30.27
C PRO A 4 37.41 22.14 -29.26
N THR A 5 37.28 23.30 -28.64
CA THR A 5 36.11 23.90 -27.97
C THR A 5 34.89 23.93 -28.89
N SER A 6 33.69 23.77 -28.33
CA SER A 6 32.47 24.37 -28.89
C SER A 6 31.40 24.60 -27.83
N SER A 7 30.93 25.84 -27.78
CA SER A 7 29.74 26.32 -27.06
C SER A 7 28.52 26.25 -27.97
N PRO A 8 27.28 26.18 -27.45
CA PRO A 8 26.12 26.58 -28.23
C PRO A 8 25.63 27.99 -27.85
N VAL A 9 25.34 28.76 -28.90
CA VAL A 9 24.56 30.00 -28.92
C VAL A 9 23.13 29.63 -29.28
N ALA A 10 22.14 30.21 -28.57
CA ALA A 10 20.74 30.14 -28.96
C ALA A 10 20.15 31.56 -28.91
N GLY A 11 20.10 32.23 -30.07
CA GLY A 11 19.05 33.21 -30.38
C GLY A 11 17.84 32.46 -30.97
N GLY A 12 16.63 32.97 -31.05
CA GLY A 12 16.01 34.24 -30.69
C GLY A 12 14.55 34.18 -31.20
N ARG A 13 13.61 34.69 -30.39
CA ARG A 13 12.30 35.35 -30.66
C ARG A 13 11.51 34.97 -31.94
N SER A 14 10.29 34.43 -31.79
CA SER A 14 8.94 35.12 -31.86
C SER A 14 8.41 35.19 -33.31
N ASP A 15 7.16 35.02 -33.73
CA ASP A 15 5.79 35.02 -33.19
C ASP A 15 4.89 34.23 -34.17
N ALA A 16 3.75 33.66 -33.74
CA ALA A 16 2.57 33.50 -34.61
C ALA A 16 1.28 33.13 -33.85
N ALA A 17 0.38 34.11 -33.78
CA ALA A 17 -1.06 34.06 -34.02
C ALA A 17 -1.97 33.02 -33.32
N ALA A 18 -2.91 33.60 -32.58
CA ALA A 18 -4.21 33.11 -32.15
C ALA A 18 -4.90 32.08 -33.09
N GLY A 19 -5.27 30.95 -32.49
CA GLY A 19 -6.34 30.08 -32.94
C GLY A 19 -6.98 29.46 -31.70
N ALA A 20 -8.07 30.05 -31.20
CA ALA A 20 -8.90 29.47 -30.16
C ALA A 20 -9.60 28.24 -30.72
N GLY A 21 -8.94 27.09 -30.66
CA GLY A 21 -9.57 25.78 -30.83
C GLY A 21 -10.24 25.36 -29.51
N PRO A 22 -11.38 24.66 -29.55
CA PRO A 22 -12.02 24.18 -28.34
C PRO A 22 -11.06 23.23 -27.62
N SER A 23 -10.84 23.46 -26.33
CA SER A 23 -10.12 22.52 -25.47
C SER A 23 -10.70 21.13 -25.69
N PRO A 24 -9.88 20.08 -25.90
CA PRO A 24 -10.40 18.73 -25.84
C PRO A 24 -10.97 18.58 -24.43
N ARG A 25 -12.30 18.44 -24.32
CA ARG A 25 -12.90 17.83 -23.15
C ARG A 25 -12.38 16.41 -23.16
N PHE A 26 -11.31 16.18 -22.42
CA PHE A 26 -11.08 14.85 -21.89
C PHE A 26 -12.24 14.64 -20.92
N ASP A 27 -13.28 13.92 -21.37
CA ASP A 27 -14.10 13.12 -20.48
C ASP A 27 -13.11 12.26 -19.70
N ALA A 28 -12.69 12.77 -18.55
CA ALA A 28 -11.95 11.98 -17.60
C ALA A 28 -12.92 10.85 -17.24
N PRO A 29 -12.61 9.57 -17.54
CA PRO A 29 -13.32 8.51 -16.87
C PRO A 29 -13.16 8.83 -15.38
N GLY A 30 -14.27 8.81 -14.64
CA GLY A 30 -14.19 8.87 -13.20
C GLY A 30 -13.08 7.89 -12.80
N PHE A 31 -12.08 8.38 -12.08
CA PHE A 31 -11.10 7.48 -11.49
C PHE A 31 -11.94 6.66 -10.52
N ASP A 32 -12.38 5.49 -10.99
CA ASP A 32 -12.80 4.38 -10.17
C ASP A 32 -11.58 4.15 -9.31
N THR A 33 -11.55 4.80 -8.14
CA THR A 33 -10.57 4.51 -7.11
C THR A 33 -10.72 3.03 -6.93
N PRO A 34 -9.73 2.21 -7.33
CA PRO A 34 -9.88 0.79 -7.20
C PRO A 34 -10.17 0.55 -5.73
N ASP A 35 -11.34 -0.02 -5.45
CA ASP A 35 -11.62 -0.62 -4.16
C ASP A 35 -10.52 -1.65 -4.00
N PHE A 36 -9.46 -1.30 -3.25
CA PHE A 36 -8.42 -2.23 -2.87
C PHE A 36 -8.93 -3.21 -1.79
N ASP A 37 -10.25 -3.39 -1.74
CA ASP A 37 -10.98 -4.38 -0.98
C ASP A 37 -10.61 -5.74 -1.58
N THR A 38 -9.53 -6.30 -1.04
CA THR A 38 -9.10 -7.64 -1.43
C THR A 38 -10.22 -8.58 -0.97
N PRO A 39 -10.78 -9.47 -1.82
CA PRO A 39 -11.93 -10.28 -1.43
C PRO A 39 -11.56 -11.19 -0.24
N GLY A 40 -11.91 -10.75 0.98
CA GLY A 40 -11.47 -11.37 2.22
C GLY A 40 -10.93 -10.39 3.28
N PHE A 41 -10.55 -9.16 2.91
CA PHE A 41 -9.98 -8.14 3.80
C PHE A 41 -10.56 -6.74 3.52
N ASP A 42 -11.58 -6.39 4.30
CA ASP A 42 -12.21 -5.08 4.32
C ASP A 42 -11.45 -4.14 5.27
N THR A 43 -10.98 -3.01 4.75
CA THR A 43 -10.15 -2.07 5.49
C THR A 43 -10.95 -1.22 6.49
N THR A 44 -12.26 -1.14 6.30
CA THR A 44 -13.20 -0.43 7.17
C THR A 44 -13.56 -1.24 8.42
N ASP A 45 -13.27 -2.54 8.42
CA ASP A 45 -13.47 -3.41 9.57
C ASP A 45 -12.33 -3.35 10.59
N ALA A 46 -12.64 -3.75 11.82
CA ALA A 46 -11.67 -4.02 12.87
C ALA A 46 -11.01 -5.39 12.67
N TRP A 47 -9.69 -5.44 12.79
CA TRP A 47 -8.91 -6.68 12.65
C TRP A 47 -8.00 -6.91 13.86
N VAL A 48 -7.66 -8.16 14.12
CA VAL A 48 -6.71 -8.57 15.17
C VAL A 48 -5.85 -9.73 14.68
N LEU A 49 -4.67 -9.91 15.28
CA LEU A 49 -3.93 -11.17 15.17
C LEU A 49 -4.80 -12.32 15.69
N ASN A 50 -4.90 -13.41 14.94
CA ASN A 50 -5.69 -14.55 15.36
C ASN A 50 -5.12 -15.16 16.66
N PRO A 51 -5.93 -15.40 17.70
CA PRO A 51 -5.45 -15.97 18.97
C PRO A 51 -4.85 -17.37 18.83
N LYS A 52 -5.11 -18.07 17.71
CA LYS A 52 -4.48 -19.36 17.38
C LYS A 52 -3.15 -19.20 16.65
N VAL A 53 -2.61 -17.99 16.53
CA VAL A 53 -1.35 -17.70 15.84
C VAL A 53 -0.29 -17.25 16.84
N ALA A 54 0.86 -17.93 16.82
CA ALA A 54 2.06 -17.43 17.46
C ALA A 54 2.83 -16.55 16.47
N LEU A 55 3.13 -15.31 16.86
CA LEU A 55 4.01 -14.41 16.14
C LEU A 55 5.37 -14.38 16.85
N ARG A 56 6.44 -14.67 16.11
CA ARG A 56 7.81 -14.59 16.60
C ARG A 56 8.58 -13.52 15.83
N PRO A 57 8.93 -12.39 16.47
CA PRO A 57 9.73 -11.33 15.84
C PRO A 57 11.16 -11.81 15.54
N GLU A 58 11.70 -11.37 14.42
CA GLU A 58 13.07 -11.65 13.98
C GLU A 58 13.66 -10.38 13.33
N PRO A 59 15.00 -10.23 13.23
CA PRO A 59 15.63 -9.03 12.68
C PRO A 59 15.21 -8.68 11.24
N PHE A 60 14.72 -9.68 10.50
CA PHE A 60 14.25 -9.56 9.12
C PHE A 60 12.72 -9.49 8.98
N GLY A 61 11.97 -9.45 10.08
CA GLY A 61 10.50 -9.48 10.05
C GLY A 61 9.91 -10.38 11.14
N ALA A 62 9.06 -11.35 10.77
CA ALA A 62 8.46 -12.26 11.74
C ALA A 62 8.02 -13.60 11.13
N LEU A 63 8.09 -14.66 11.94
CA LEU A 63 7.50 -15.97 11.66
C LEU A 63 6.14 -16.08 12.34
N LEU A 64 5.12 -16.47 11.59
CA LEU A 64 3.75 -16.67 12.09
C LEU A 64 3.37 -18.14 11.96
N TYR A 65 3.01 -18.77 13.08
CA TYR A 65 2.57 -20.16 13.10
C TYR A 65 1.13 -20.28 13.59
N HIS A 66 0.26 -20.85 12.78
CA HIS A 66 -1.14 -21.06 13.14
C HIS A 66 -1.33 -22.47 13.74
N PHE A 67 -1.69 -22.58 15.02
CA PHE A 67 -1.82 -23.87 15.72
C PHE A 67 -2.97 -24.76 15.20
N GLY A 68 -4.07 -24.16 14.73
CA GLY A 68 -5.19 -24.91 14.14
C GLY A 68 -4.89 -25.54 12.76
N THR A 69 -4.39 -24.75 11.81
CA THR A 69 -4.15 -25.20 10.43
C THR A 69 -2.73 -25.74 10.20
N ARG A 70 -1.83 -25.55 11.18
CA ARG A 70 -0.39 -25.87 11.10
C ARG A 70 0.35 -25.15 9.97
N LYS A 71 -0.23 -24.04 9.48
CA LYS A 71 0.41 -23.19 8.47
C LYS A 71 1.52 -22.36 9.11
N LEU A 72 2.62 -22.21 8.38
CA LEU A 72 3.73 -21.33 8.70
C LEU A 72 3.81 -20.24 7.63
N SER A 73 3.68 -18.98 8.05
CA SER A 73 3.83 -17.80 7.19
C SER A 73 5.02 -16.98 7.63
N PHE A 74 5.59 -16.23 6.69
CA PHE A 74 6.76 -15.41 6.95
C PHE A 74 6.54 -13.98 6.45
N LEU A 75 6.66 -13.02 7.36
CA LEU A 75 6.63 -11.59 7.06
C LEU A 75 8.06 -11.09 6.93
N LYS A 76 8.41 -10.58 5.75
CA LYS A 76 9.75 -10.04 5.43
C LYS A 76 9.90 -8.55 5.69
N ASN A 77 8.80 -7.87 6.02
CA ASN A 77 8.77 -6.42 6.21
C ASN A 77 8.40 -6.13 7.66
N LEU A 78 9.34 -5.52 8.40
CA LEU A 78 9.15 -5.12 9.81
C LEU A 78 7.96 -4.15 9.99
N THR A 79 7.66 -3.32 9.00
CA THR A 79 6.49 -2.43 9.03
C THR A 79 5.19 -3.23 9.02
N VAL A 80 5.09 -4.29 8.21
CA VAL A 80 3.90 -5.18 8.23
C VAL A 80 3.77 -5.87 9.59
N VAL A 81 4.89 -6.28 10.20
CA VAL A 81 4.89 -6.85 11.55
C VAL A 81 4.37 -5.84 12.58
N GLY A 82 4.79 -4.58 12.49
CA GLY A 82 4.30 -3.49 13.31
C GLY A 82 2.79 -3.32 13.19
N ILE A 83 2.29 -3.22 11.94
CA ILE A 83 0.85 -3.09 11.65
C ILE A 83 0.07 -4.27 12.23
N VAL A 84 0.50 -5.52 11.98
CA VAL A 84 -0.20 -6.72 12.45
C VAL A 84 -0.29 -6.76 13.99
N ASN A 85 0.74 -6.30 14.70
CA ASN A 85 0.70 -6.22 16.16
C ASN A 85 -0.23 -5.10 16.67
N SER A 86 -0.31 -3.97 15.97
CA SER A 86 -1.15 -2.83 16.40
C SER A 86 -2.59 -2.90 15.88
N LEU A 87 -2.93 -3.80 14.97
CA LEU A 87 -4.28 -3.93 14.38
C LEU A 87 -5.38 -3.91 15.46
N GLY A 88 -5.17 -4.63 16.56
CA GLY A 88 -6.14 -4.72 17.66
C GLY A 88 -6.31 -3.46 18.48
N ASP A 89 -5.40 -2.50 18.37
CA ASP A 89 -5.45 -1.20 19.05
C ASP A 89 -6.24 -0.16 18.26
N HIS A 90 -6.61 -0.47 17.01
CA HIS A 90 -7.29 0.45 16.11
C HIS A 90 -8.76 0.06 15.89
N PRO A 91 -9.64 1.03 15.58
CA PRO A 91 -11.03 0.77 15.26
C PRO A 91 -11.18 0.10 13.89
N THR A 92 -10.30 0.40 12.94
CA THR A 92 -10.31 -0.20 11.60
C THR A 92 -8.89 -0.45 11.09
N ALA A 93 -8.74 -1.32 10.09
CA ALA A 93 -7.45 -1.53 9.43
C ALA A 93 -6.93 -0.25 8.72
N GLU A 94 -7.82 0.59 8.17
CA GLU A 94 -7.45 1.91 7.63
C GLU A 94 -6.75 2.78 8.69
N HIS A 95 -7.28 2.81 9.91
CA HIS A 95 -6.68 3.58 11.01
C HIS A 95 -5.31 3.04 11.40
N ALA A 96 -5.12 1.72 11.37
CA ALA A 96 -3.82 1.09 11.65
C ALA A 96 -2.77 1.43 10.58
N LEU A 97 -3.15 1.37 9.29
CA LEU A 97 -2.29 1.75 8.17
C LEU A 97 -1.86 3.22 8.27
N SER A 98 -2.81 4.11 8.55
CA SER A 98 -2.54 5.54 8.74
C SER A 98 -1.65 5.80 9.97
N ALA A 99 -1.88 5.12 11.09
CA ALA A 99 -1.05 5.24 12.29
C ALA A 99 0.39 4.74 12.08
N ALA A 100 0.58 3.74 11.21
CA ALA A 100 1.90 3.27 10.79
C ALA A 100 2.57 4.18 9.74
N GLY A 101 1.92 5.28 9.33
CA GLY A 101 2.45 6.24 8.37
C GLY A 101 2.33 5.81 6.91
N ILE A 102 1.50 4.80 6.61
CA ILE A 102 1.38 4.23 5.26
C ILE A 102 0.57 5.16 4.35
N GLY A 103 1.27 5.77 3.40
CA GLY A 103 0.69 6.68 2.42
C GLY A 103 0.01 5.98 1.25
N ALA A 104 -0.75 6.74 0.46
CA ALA A 104 -1.40 6.27 -0.77
C ALA A 104 -0.48 5.50 -1.76
N PRO A 105 0.77 5.91 -2.06
CA PRO A 105 1.56 5.25 -3.10
C PRO A 105 2.01 3.83 -2.73
N GLU A 106 2.17 3.55 -1.43
CA GLU A 106 2.66 2.26 -0.93
C GLU A 106 1.53 1.39 -0.36
N ARG A 107 0.34 1.97 -0.13
CA ARG A 107 -0.86 1.30 0.39
C ARG A 107 -1.17 -0.04 -0.29
N PRO A 108 -1.17 -0.17 -1.63
CA PRO A 108 -1.56 -1.41 -2.28
C PRO A 108 -0.70 -2.62 -1.89
N LEU A 109 0.59 -2.41 -1.63
CA LEU A 109 1.50 -3.47 -1.19
C LEU A 109 1.13 -4.00 0.20
N TYR A 110 0.78 -3.11 1.12
CA TYR A 110 0.38 -3.47 2.48
C TYR A 110 -0.99 -4.13 2.49
N LEU A 111 -1.94 -3.64 1.69
CA LEU A 111 -3.26 -4.24 1.53
C LEU A 111 -3.18 -5.66 0.98
N GLN A 112 -2.33 -5.90 -0.03
CA GLN A 112 -2.09 -7.26 -0.54
C GLN A 112 -1.54 -8.19 0.55
N ALA A 113 -0.58 -7.72 1.35
CA ALA A 113 0.00 -8.50 2.42
C ALA A 113 -1.02 -8.83 3.52
N LEU A 114 -1.83 -7.85 3.93
CA LEU A 114 -2.87 -8.03 4.94
C LEU A 114 -4.01 -8.92 4.42
N GLY A 115 -4.40 -8.77 3.16
CA GLY A 115 -5.35 -9.67 2.48
C GLY A 115 -4.90 -11.12 2.53
N ALA A 116 -3.65 -11.41 2.14
CA ALA A 116 -3.12 -12.77 2.22
C ALA A 116 -3.07 -13.32 3.66
N LEU A 117 -2.84 -12.46 4.66
CA LEU A 117 -2.90 -12.86 6.06
C LEU A 117 -4.34 -13.17 6.50
N ALA A 118 -5.33 -12.40 6.04
CA ALA A 118 -6.73 -12.66 6.30
C ALA A 118 -7.19 -13.98 5.67
N ASP A 119 -6.86 -14.18 4.39
CA ASP A 119 -7.21 -15.41 3.63
C ASP A 119 -6.59 -16.66 4.24
N SER A 120 -5.38 -16.55 4.78
CA SER A 120 -4.69 -17.66 5.46
C SER A 120 -5.16 -17.88 6.89
N GLY A 121 -5.99 -16.98 7.43
CA GLY A 121 -6.49 -16.99 8.80
C GLY A 121 -5.46 -16.53 9.84
N MET A 122 -4.38 -15.87 9.41
CA MET A 122 -3.35 -15.36 10.31
C MET A 122 -3.83 -14.14 11.10
N ILE A 123 -4.62 -13.29 10.46
CA ILE A 123 -5.42 -12.25 11.10
C ILE A 123 -6.91 -12.56 10.91
N VAL A 124 -7.75 -12.05 11.80
CA VAL A 124 -9.20 -12.24 11.75
C VAL A 124 -9.92 -10.94 12.08
N ARG A 125 -11.15 -10.79 11.60
CA ARG A 125 -12.04 -9.72 12.03
C ARG A 125 -12.20 -9.78 13.56
N ARG A 126 -12.10 -8.63 14.20
CA ARG A 126 -12.43 -8.49 15.63
C ARG A 126 -13.95 -8.57 15.73
N ALA A 127 -14.46 -9.58 16.42
CA ALA A 127 -15.88 -9.59 16.76
C ALA A 127 -16.14 -8.39 17.69
N ASP A 128 -17.17 -7.60 17.39
CA ASP A 128 -17.66 -6.59 18.32
C ASP A 128 -18.11 -7.32 19.59
N ALA A 129 -17.52 -6.97 20.74
CA ALA A 129 -17.79 -7.58 22.03
C ALA A 129 -19.13 -7.09 22.62
#